data_AF-X1INM2-F1
#
_entry.id   AF-X1INM2-F1
#
_cell.length_a   1.000
_cell.length_b   1.000
_cell.length_c   1.000
_cell.angle_alpha   90.00
_cell.angle_beta   90.00
_cell.angle_gamma   90.00
#
_symmetry.space_group_name_H-M   'P 1'
#
loop_
_entity.id
_entity.type
_entity.pdbx_description
1 polymer ?
#
loop_
_entity_poly.entity_id
_entity_poly.type
_entity_poly.pdbx_seq_one_letter_code
_entity_poly.pdbx_strand_id
1 'polypeptide(L)'
;MKPKINLYVFSERKLTKDFLRSVRNEMVYRFNLDLDLKEFVDSFKDDLVLGACLKKLKGMRPMTHGSLYDYLVIAIVLQNAPVRRSVSMMQSLFENYGVLLRYDKKELYCMWGPKVLAKVPEKELRELKIGYRAKSFIRVSEPFARGEINEMELRKKSPEEQKKILLGL
;
A
#
# COMPACT_ATOMS: atom_id res chain seq x y z
N MET A 1 0.22 -17.65 -25.80
CA MET A 1 -0.29 -18.01 -24.46
C MET A 1 -0.87 -16.76 -23.81
N LYS A 2 -2.10 -16.78 -23.29
CA LYS A 2 -2.64 -15.69 -22.45
C LYS A 2 -2.35 -16.03 -20.98
N PRO A 3 -1.37 -15.39 -20.33
CA PRO A 3 -1.03 -15.71 -18.94
C PRO A 3 -2.25 -15.45 -18.03
N LYS A 4 -2.41 -16.27 -16.99
CA LYS A 4 -3.49 -16.18 -16.00
C LYS A 4 -2.90 -16.06 -14.60
N ILE A 5 -3.58 -15.30 -13.74
CA ILE A 5 -3.27 -15.20 -12.32
C ILE A 5 -4.37 -15.95 -11.56
N ASN A 6 -3.97 -16.86 -10.69
CA ASN A 6 -4.88 -17.58 -9.80
C ASN A 6 -5.00 -16.82 -8.47
N LEU A 7 -6.23 -16.58 -8.04
CA LEU A 7 -6.53 -15.92 -6.76
C LEU A 7 -7.25 -16.92 -5.84
N TYR A 8 -6.69 -17.11 -4.65
CA TYR A 8 -7.28 -17.94 -3.60
C TYR A 8 -7.66 -17.04 -2.42
N VAL A 9 -8.91 -17.15 -1.95
CA VAL A 9 -9.45 -16.36 -0.83
C VAL A 9 -9.91 -17.33 0.26
N PHE A 10 -9.34 -17.18 1.45
CA PHE A 10 -9.67 -17.99 2.62
C PHE A 10 -10.52 -17.17 3.58
N SER A 11 -11.58 -17.76 4.12
CA SER A 11 -12.49 -17.10 5.08
C SER A 11 -13.15 -18.14 5.99
N GLU A 12 -13.37 -17.76 7.25
CA GLU A 12 -14.11 -18.58 8.22
C GLU A 12 -15.61 -18.69 7.88
N ARG A 13 -16.12 -17.78 7.06
CA ARG A 13 -17.50 -17.75 6.61
C ARG A 13 -17.60 -17.85 5.10
N LYS A 14 -18.74 -18.35 4.62
CA LYS A 14 -19.03 -18.41 3.20
C LYS A 14 -19.12 -16.99 2.62
N LEU A 15 -18.36 -16.73 1.56
CA LEU A 15 -18.35 -15.45 0.87
C LEU A 15 -19.36 -15.43 -0.28
N THR A 16 -19.99 -14.28 -0.52
CA THR A 16 -20.91 -14.10 -1.63
C THR A 16 -20.15 -13.96 -2.96
N LYS A 17 -20.81 -14.27 -4.08
CA LYS A 17 -20.22 -14.10 -5.41
C LYS A 17 -19.88 -12.64 -5.70
N ASP A 18 -20.71 -11.70 -5.24
CA ASP A 18 -20.47 -10.27 -5.46
C ASP A 18 -19.27 -9.76 -4.67
N PHE A 19 -19.08 -10.24 -3.44
CA PHE A 19 -17.87 -9.94 -2.67
C PHE A 19 -16.61 -10.51 -3.34
N LEU A 20 -16.64 -11.75 -3.82
CA LEU A 20 -15.52 -12.33 -4.55
C LEU A 20 -15.21 -11.54 -5.84
N ARG A 21 -16.25 -11.02 -6.52
CA ARG A 21 -16.08 -10.14 -7.67
C ARG A 21 -15.45 -8.80 -7.28
N SER A 22 -15.85 -8.19 -6.16
CA SER A 22 -15.22 -6.94 -5.69
C SER A 22 -13.76 -7.15 -5.31
N VAL A 23 -13.41 -8.27 -4.66
CA VAL A 23 -12.01 -8.62 -4.36
C VAL A 23 -11.21 -8.78 -5.65
N ARG A 24 -11.74 -9.49 -6.65
CA ARG A 24 -11.08 -9.60 -7.97
C ARG A 24 -10.81 -8.23 -8.58
N ASN A 25 -11.80 -7.34 -8.58
CA ASN A 25 -11.66 -6.00 -9.16
C ASN A 25 -10.61 -5.17 -8.42
N GLU A 26 -10.57 -5.25 -7.08
CA GLU A 26 -9.50 -4.62 -6.30
C GLU A 26 -8.12 -5.18 -6.64
N MET A 27 -7.97 -6.50 -6.84
CA MET A 27 -6.69 -7.10 -7.24
C MET A 27 -6.25 -6.63 -8.63
N VAL A 28 -7.18 -6.52 -9.58
CA VAL A 28 -6.89 -5.97 -10.92
C VAL A 28 -6.36 -4.54 -10.83
N TYR A 29 -7.01 -3.68 -10.04
CA TYR A 29 -6.58 -2.31 -9.82
C TYR A 29 -5.22 -2.23 -9.10
N ARG A 30 -5.10 -2.90 -7.95
CA ARG A 30 -3.93 -2.84 -7.06
C ARG A 30 -2.65 -3.39 -7.68
N PHE A 31 -2.77 -4.44 -8.49
CA PHE A 31 -1.66 -5.03 -9.22
C PHE A 31 -1.48 -4.44 -10.62
N ASN A 32 -2.29 -3.42 -10.98
CA ASN A 32 -2.24 -2.73 -12.25
C ASN A 32 -2.28 -3.71 -13.44
N LEU A 33 -3.22 -4.65 -13.38
CA LEU A 33 -3.30 -5.75 -14.35
C LEU A 33 -3.77 -5.30 -15.73
N ASP A 34 -4.50 -4.19 -15.78
CA ASP A 34 -5.00 -3.58 -17.01
C ASP A 34 -4.00 -2.60 -17.67
N LEU A 35 -2.85 -2.32 -17.02
CA LEU A 35 -1.79 -1.52 -17.64
C LEU A 35 -1.18 -2.27 -18.82
N ASP A 36 -1.41 -1.76 -20.03
CA ASP A 36 -0.73 -2.24 -21.23
C ASP A 36 0.71 -1.72 -21.26
N LEU A 37 1.65 -2.64 -21.08
CA LEU A 37 3.08 -2.36 -21.12
C LEU A 37 3.64 -2.37 -22.54
N LYS A 38 2.87 -2.76 -23.56
CA LYS A 38 3.37 -3.00 -24.91
C LYS A 38 4.03 -1.77 -25.51
N GLU A 39 3.34 -0.62 -25.49
CA GLU A 39 3.86 0.63 -26.06
C GLU A 39 5.15 1.07 -25.38
N PHE A 40 5.18 1.05 -24.05
CA PHE A 40 6.38 1.35 -23.26
C PHE A 40 7.53 0.39 -23.61
N VAL A 41 7.29 -0.92 -23.65
CA VAL A 41 8.33 -1.90 -23.99
C VAL A 41 8.81 -1.73 -25.42
N ASP A 42 7.93 -1.55 -26.40
CA ASP A 42 8.30 -1.37 -27.80
C ASP A 42 9.14 -0.11 -28.02
N SER A 43 8.89 0.95 -27.24
CA SER A 43 9.62 2.22 -27.31
C SER A 43 11.03 2.15 -26.74
N PHE A 44 11.27 1.29 -25.73
CA PHE A 44 12.51 1.28 -24.96
C PHE A 44 13.28 -0.05 -24.99
N LYS A 45 12.80 -1.08 -25.72
CA LYS A 45 13.45 -2.40 -25.79
C LYS A 45 14.88 -2.36 -26.34
N ASP A 46 15.16 -1.41 -27.23
CA ASP A 46 16.47 -1.23 -27.87
C ASP A 46 17.26 -0.05 -27.27
N ASP A 47 16.73 0.57 -26.20
CA ASP A 47 17.41 1.64 -25.48
C ASP A 47 18.67 1.10 -24.75
N LEU A 48 19.78 1.85 -24.83
CA LEU A 48 21.08 1.44 -24.30
C LEU A 48 21.09 1.23 -22.78
N VAL A 49 20.23 1.92 -22.04
CA VAL A 49 20.15 1.85 -20.58
C VAL A 49 18.99 0.95 -20.16
N LEU A 50 17.82 1.10 -20.78
CA LEU A 50 16.58 0.46 -20.35
C LEU A 50 16.35 -0.91 -20.98
N GLY A 51 16.85 -1.18 -22.19
CA GLY A 51 16.57 -2.42 -22.92
C GLY A 51 16.97 -3.68 -22.17
N ALA A 52 18.16 -3.67 -21.55
CA ALA A 52 18.64 -4.79 -20.72
C ALA A 52 17.75 -5.02 -19.49
N CYS A 53 17.30 -3.95 -18.83
CA CYS A 53 16.39 -4.02 -17.68
C CYS A 53 15.02 -4.57 -18.09
N LEU A 54 14.46 -4.13 -19.21
CA LEU A 54 13.16 -4.59 -19.71
C LEU A 54 13.19 -6.07 -20.10
N LYS A 55 14.30 -6.54 -20.66
CA LYS A 55 14.50 -7.97 -20.96
C LYS A 55 14.57 -8.81 -19.69
N LYS A 56 15.29 -8.34 -18.66
CA LYS A 56 15.48 -9.05 -17.38
C LYS A 56 14.22 -9.02 -16.49
N LEU A 57 13.51 -7.91 -16.47
CA LEU A 57 12.35 -7.64 -15.60
C LEU A 57 11.04 -7.60 -16.39
N LYS A 58 10.87 -8.58 -17.29
CA LYS A 58 9.71 -8.64 -18.19
C LYS A 58 8.39 -8.67 -17.41
N GLY A 59 7.50 -7.74 -17.73
CA GLY A 59 6.18 -7.65 -17.11
C GLY A 59 6.15 -6.95 -15.76
N MET A 60 7.28 -6.39 -15.31
CA MET A 60 7.35 -5.51 -14.15
C MET A 60 6.39 -4.34 -14.33
N ARG A 61 5.61 -4.05 -13.30
CA ARG A 61 4.58 -3.02 -13.29
C ARG A 61 4.48 -2.37 -11.91
N PRO A 62 4.07 -1.10 -11.82
CA PRO A 62 3.73 -0.49 -10.54
C PRO A 62 2.58 -1.27 -9.89
N MET A 63 2.72 -1.59 -8.61
CA MET A 63 1.66 -2.24 -7.83
C MET A 63 1.70 -1.80 -6.36
N THR A 64 0.56 -1.89 -5.68
CA THR A 64 0.44 -1.75 -4.23
C THR A 64 -0.44 -2.87 -3.68
N HIS A 65 -0.07 -3.45 -2.54
CA HIS A 65 -0.85 -4.52 -1.91
C HIS A 65 -1.82 -4.00 -0.83
N GLY A 66 -1.52 -2.85 -0.23
CA GLY A 66 -2.33 -2.22 0.81
C GLY A 66 -3.19 -1.07 0.28
N SER A 67 -4.05 -0.55 1.15
CA SER A 67 -4.84 0.66 0.94
C SER A 67 -3.96 1.89 0.70
N LEU A 68 -4.57 3.00 0.29
CA LEU A 68 -3.88 4.29 0.20
C LEU A 68 -3.31 4.71 1.56
N TYR A 69 -4.05 4.48 2.65
CA TYR A 69 -3.57 4.75 4.00
C TYR A 69 -2.31 3.93 4.31
N ASP A 70 -2.33 2.63 3.99
CA ASP A 70 -1.18 1.74 4.21
C ASP A 70 0.05 2.22 3.43
N TYR A 71 -0.17 2.63 2.17
CA TYR A 71 0.88 3.16 1.32
C TYR A 71 1.49 4.44 1.89
N LEU A 72 0.68 5.37 2.41
CA LEU A 72 1.15 6.62 2.99
C LEU A 72 1.94 6.37 4.29
N VAL A 73 1.50 5.44 5.14
CA VAL A 73 2.25 5.02 6.32
C VAL A 73 3.62 4.46 5.93
N ILE A 74 3.66 3.53 4.96
CA ILE A 74 4.92 2.96 4.46
C ILE A 74 5.81 4.07 3.88
N ALA A 75 5.25 4.99 3.08
CA ALA A 75 6.00 6.10 2.52
C ALA A 75 6.63 6.98 3.60
N ILE A 76 5.91 7.30 4.68
CA ILE A 76 6.44 8.05 5.83
C ILE A 76 7.60 7.30 6.49
N VAL A 77 7.46 5.98 6.69
CA VAL A 77 8.52 5.14 7.27
C VAL A 77 9.80 5.13 6.41
N LEU A 78 9.65 5.16 5.09
CA LEU A 78 10.77 5.08 4.15
C LEU A 78 11.52 6.40 3.94
N GLN A 79 10.91 7.55 4.24
CA GLN A 79 11.55 8.86 4.07
C GLN A 79 12.92 8.91 4.76
N ASN A 80 14.01 9.23 4.06
CA ASN A 80 15.35 9.46 4.64
C ASN A 80 15.83 8.39 5.64
N ALA A 81 15.52 7.10 5.41
CA ALA A 81 15.90 6.00 6.28
C ALA A 81 16.53 4.83 5.49
N PRO A 82 17.63 4.23 5.98
CA PRO A 82 18.12 2.96 5.43
C PRO A 82 17.10 1.84 5.61
N VAL A 83 17.09 0.85 4.70
CA VAL A 83 16.15 -0.29 4.72
C VAL A 83 16.06 -0.96 6.08
N ARG A 84 17.20 -1.28 6.72
CA ARG A 84 17.23 -1.89 8.05
C ARG A 84 16.48 -1.07 9.10
N ARG A 85 16.58 0.26 9.02
CA ARG A 85 15.90 1.17 9.94
C ARG A 85 14.40 1.19 9.68
N SER A 86 13.97 1.25 8.42
CA SER A 86 12.56 1.19 8.04
C SER A 86 11.90 -0.13 8.45
N VAL A 87 12.60 -1.26 8.29
CA VAL A 87 12.12 -2.57 8.76
C VAL A 87 11.91 -2.57 10.28
N SER A 88 12.89 -2.06 11.05
CA SER A 88 12.75 -1.94 12.51
C SER A 88 11.58 -1.03 12.91
N MET A 89 11.39 0.10 12.23
CA MET A 89 10.27 1.01 12.52
C MET A 89 8.92 0.36 12.21
N MET A 90 8.78 -0.32 11.06
CA MET A 90 7.55 -1.06 10.73
C MET A 90 7.26 -2.15 11.75
N GLN A 91 8.27 -2.92 12.15
CA GLN A 91 8.11 -4.00 13.13
C GLN A 91 7.58 -3.45 14.46
N SER A 92 8.18 -2.37 14.99
CA SER A 92 7.70 -1.76 16.23
C SER A 92 6.27 -1.23 16.11
N LEU A 93 5.89 -0.66 14.96
CA LEU A 93 4.51 -0.23 14.74
C LEU A 93 3.54 -1.43 14.67
N PHE A 94 3.92 -2.52 14.00
CA PHE A 94 3.09 -3.72 13.93
C PHE A 94 2.89 -4.38 15.30
N GLU A 95 3.95 -4.49 16.10
CA GLU A 95 3.89 -5.09 17.43
C GLU A 95 2.99 -4.28 18.39
N ASN A 96 2.90 -2.96 18.21
CA ASN A 96 2.14 -2.08 19.11
C ASN A 96 0.71 -1.80 18.61
N TYR A 97 0.49 -1.74 17.30
CA TYR A 97 -0.79 -1.30 16.73
C TYR A 97 -1.39 -2.28 15.71
N GLY A 98 -0.59 -3.16 15.13
CA GLY A 98 -1.06 -4.15 14.17
C GLY A 98 -2.02 -5.17 14.79
N VAL A 99 -2.83 -5.80 13.94
CA VAL A 99 -3.71 -6.91 14.36
C VAL A 99 -3.03 -8.22 14.03
N LEU A 100 -2.69 -9.01 15.04
CA LEU A 100 -2.10 -10.33 14.82
C LEU A 100 -3.15 -11.31 14.28
N LEU A 101 -2.89 -11.86 13.10
CA LEU A 101 -3.70 -12.89 12.46
C LEU A 101 -2.92 -14.20 12.42
N ARG A 102 -3.63 -15.32 12.56
CA ARG A 102 -3.05 -16.66 12.45
C ARG A 102 -3.70 -17.42 11.30
N TYR A 103 -2.89 -17.93 10.38
CA TYR A 103 -3.34 -18.74 9.26
C TYR A 103 -2.27 -19.80 8.93
N ASP A 104 -2.68 -21.05 8.72
CA ASP A 104 -1.76 -22.17 8.40
C ASP A 104 -0.57 -22.26 9.37
N LYS A 105 -0.85 -22.17 10.68
CA LYS A 105 0.14 -22.14 11.77
C LYS A 105 1.19 -21.02 11.67
N LYS A 106 0.97 -20.02 10.82
CA LYS A 106 1.80 -18.82 10.69
C LYS A 106 1.07 -17.63 11.30
N GLU A 107 1.83 -16.76 11.95
CA GLU A 107 1.34 -15.49 12.48
C GLU A 107 1.80 -14.35 11.58
N LEU A 108 0.87 -13.47 11.24
CA LEU A 108 1.08 -12.33 10.36
C LEU A 108 0.37 -11.12 10.93
N TYR A 109 1.00 -9.96 10.91
CA TYR A 109 0.35 -8.71 11.27
C TYR A 109 -0.45 -8.14 10.11
N CYS A 110 -1.69 -7.75 10.38
CA CYS A 110 -2.46 -6.86 9.54
C CYS A 110 -2.19 -5.40 9.95
N MET A 111 -2.15 -4.50 8.97
CA MET A 111 -2.07 -3.06 9.23
C MET A 111 -3.26 -2.59 10.06
N TRP A 112 -2.99 -1.67 10.98
CA TRP A 112 -4.03 -1.01 11.77
C TRP A 112 -4.88 -0.09 10.89
N GLY A 113 -6.09 0.22 11.36
CA GLY A 113 -6.93 1.24 10.74
C GLY A 113 -6.50 2.67 11.12
N PRO A 114 -6.86 3.69 10.33
CA PRO A 114 -6.45 5.09 10.56
C PRO A 114 -6.89 5.65 11.92
N LYS A 115 -8.02 5.19 12.44
CA LYS A 115 -8.53 5.60 13.77
C LYS A 115 -7.60 5.23 14.93
N VAL A 116 -6.71 4.25 14.74
CA VAL A 116 -5.73 3.84 15.76
C VAL A 116 -4.71 4.95 15.94
N LEU A 117 -3.89 5.25 14.93
CA LEU A 117 -2.83 6.25 15.07
C LEU A 117 -3.35 7.68 15.20
N ALA A 118 -4.54 7.99 14.69
CA ALA A 118 -5.15 9.31 14.87
C ALA A 118 -5.43 9.65 16.35
N LYS A 119 -5.49 8.65 17.24
CA LYS A 119 -5.77 8.82 18.67
C LYS A 119 -4.54 8.64 19.57
N VAL A 120 -3.45 8.12 19.03
CA VAL A 120 -2.24 7.85 19.82
C VAL A 120 -1.54 9.18 20.14
N PRO A 121 -1.19 9.45 21.41
CA PRO A 121 -0.37 10.60 21.75
C PRO A 121 0.97 10.57 21.03
N GLU A 122 1.43 11.71 20.48
CA GLU A 122 2.70 11.79 19.75
C GLU A 122 3.88 11.26 20.57
N LYS A 123 3.84 11.45 21.89
CA LYS A 123 4.88 10.96 22.82
C LYS A 123 5.04 9.43 22.76
N GLU A 124 3.94 8.68 22.77
CA GLU A 124 3.97 7.20 22.71
C GLU A 124 4.55 6.73 21.38
N LEU A 125 4.18 7.39 20.27
CA LEU A 125 4.81 7.10 18.98
C LEU A 125 6.32 7.38 19.00
N ARG A 126 6.77 8.47 19.64
CA ARG A 126 8.20 8.77 19.74
C ARG A 126 8.97 7.73 20.54
N GLU A 127 8.35 7.10 21.54
CA GLU A 127 8.94 6.02 22.34
C GLU A 127 9.24 4.77 21.49
N LEU A 128 8.51 4.55 20.38
CA LEU A 128 8.82 3.52 19.37
C LEU A 128 10.07 3.83 18.52
N LYS A 129 10.80 4.90 18.84
CA LYS A 129 12.01 5.32 18.14
C LYS A 129 11.78 5.59 16.64
N ILE A 130 10.60 5.99 16.22
CA ILE A 130 10.30 6.33 14.80
C ILE A 130 10.70 7.79 14.44
N GLY A 131 11.16 8.55 15.44
CA GLY A 131 11.73 9.89 15.27
C GLY A 131 10.69 10.95 14.91
N TYR A 132 11.05 11.87 14.00
CA TYR A 132 10.17 12.97 13.58
C TYR A 132 8.88 12.51 12.89
N ARG A 133 8.85 11.26 12.40
CA ARG A 133 7.71 10.67 11.69
C ARG A 133 6.47 10.49 12.57
N ALA A 134 6.63 10.44 13.90
CA ALA A 134 5.52 10.36 14.85
C ALA A 134 4.42 11.40 14.55
N LYS A 135 4.82 12.66 14.33
CA LYS A 135 3.89 13.74 13.97
C LYS A 135 3.21 13.50 12.62
N SER A 136 3.95 13.01 11.63
CA SER A 136 3.41 12.71 10.30
C SER A 136 2.38 11.58 10.32
N PHE A 137 2.57 10.55 11.15
CA PHE A 137 1.59 9.48 11.26
C PHE A 137 0.25 9.98 11.82
N ILE A 138 0.27 10.80 12.86
CA ILE A 138 -0.97 11.37 13.42
C ILE A 138 -1.63 12.26 12.36
N ARG A 139 -0.87 13.18 11.77
CA ARG A 139 -1.36 14.12 10.76
C ARG A 139 -2.01 13.43 9.57
N VAL A 140 -1.39 12.38 9.03
CA VAL A 140 -1.97 11.62 7.90
C VAL A 140 -3.15 10.75 8.32
N SER A 141 -3.18 10.27 9.58
CA SER A 141 -4.24 9.37 10.04
C SER A 141 -5.54 10.10 10.36
N GLU A 142 -5.46 11.34 10.81
CA GLU A 142 -6.59 12.15 11.22
C GLU A 142 -7.67 12.36 10.13
N PRO A 143 -7.35 12.88 8.91
CA PRO A 143 -8.34 13.05 7.85
C PRO A 143 -8.99 11.72 7.42
N PHE A 144 -8.22 10.63 7.40
CA PHE A 144 -8.75 9.29 7.11
C PHE A 144 -9.68 8.81 8.24
N ALA A 145 -9.32 9.06 9.50
CA ALA A 145 -10.12 8.68 10.66
C ALA A 145 -11.47 9.45 10.71
N ARG A 146 -11.48 10.70 10.25
CA ARG A 146 -12.67 11.55 10.11
C ARG A 146 -13.48 11.27 8.83
N GLY A 147 -12.95 10.48 7.90
CA GLY A 147 -13.60 10.17 6.63
C GLY A 147 -13.51 11.29 5.57
N GLU A 148 -12.65 12.27 5.79
CA GLU A 148 -12.39 13.38 4.86
C GLU A 148 -11.65 12.90 3.60
N ILE A 149 -10.86 11.83 3.74
CA ILE A 149 -10.19 11.15 2.64
C ILE A 149 -10.81 9.78 2.41
N ASN A 150 -11.33 9.58 1.21
CA ASN A 150 -11.83 8.30 0.73
C ASN A 150 -11.02 7.87 -0.50
N GLU A 151 -10.30 6.75 -0.39
CA GLU A 151 -9.47 6.21 -1.48
C GLU A 151 -10.29 5.99 -2.76
N MET A 152 -11.50 5.43 -2.65
CA MET A 152 -12.33 5.09 -3.82
C MET A 152 -12.81 6.33 -4.57
N GLU A 153 -13.11 7.42 -3.85
CA GLU A 153 -13.45 8.70 -4.47
C GLU A 153 -12.21 9.41 -5.03
N LEU A 154 -11.07 9.32 -4.35
CA LEU A 154 -9.82 9.91 -4.81
C LEU A 154 -9.37 9.30 -6.14
N ARG A 155 -9.54 7.98 -6.32
CA ARG A 155 -9.23 7.26 -7.57
C ARG A 155 -9.97 7.79 -8.80
N LYS A 156 -11.12 8.45 -8.62
CA LYS A 156 -11.94 9.00 -9.71
C LYS A 156 -11.52 10.42 -10.13
N LYS A 157 -10.61 11.04 -9.39
CA LYS A 157 -10.13 12.42 -9.62
C LYS A 157 -8.96 12.46 -10.58
N SER A 158 -8.67 13.64 -11.16
CA SER A 158 -7.49 13.79 -12.02
C SER A 158 -6.19 13.63 -11.22
N PRO A 159 -5.06 13.25 -11.85
CA PRO A 159 -3.76 13.20 -11.17
C PRO A 159 -3.38 14.49 -10.44
N GLU A 160 -3.72 15.66 -10.99
CA GLU A 160 -3.46 16.98 -10.41
C GLU A 160 -4.30 17.21 -9.14
N GLU A 161 -5.58 16.85 -9.18
CA GLU A 161 -6.45 16.93 -8.01
C GLU A 161 -6.00 15.95 -6.91
N GLN A 162 -5.65 14.72 -7.29
CA GLN A 162 -5.12 13.72 -6.35
C GLN A 162 -3.85 14.24 -5.68
N LYS A 163 -2.90 14.77 -6.47
CA LYS A 163 -1.66 15.36 -5.96
C LYS A 163 -1.94 16.52 -5.00
N LYS A 164 -2.83 17.45 -5.36
CA LYS A 164 -3.19 18.59 -4.51
C LYS A 164 -3.75 18.13 -3.16
N ILE A 165 -4.65 17.14 -3.17
CA ILE A 165 -5.24 16.58 -1.94
C ILE A 165 -4.16 15.90 -1.09
N LEU A 166 -3.35 15.03 -1.69
CA LEU A 166 -2.32 14.26 -0.97
C LEU A 166 -1.20 15.12 -0.40
N LEU A 167 -0.83 16.22 -1.07
CA LEU A 167 0.14 17.19 -0.56
C LEU A 167 -0.42 18.07 0.56
N GLY A 168 -1.75 18.13 0.71
CA GLY A 168 -2.41 18.82 1.82
C GLY A 168 -2.49 18.00 3.11
N LEU A 169 -2.03 16.73 3.09
CA LEU A 169 -2.01 15.83 4.24
C LEU A 169 -0.82 16.04 5.16
#